data_AF-A0A9W4UNH6-F1
#
_entry.id   AF-A0A9W4UNH6-F1
#
_cell.length_a   1.000
_cell.length_b   1.000
_cell.length_c   1.000
_cell.angle_alpha   90.00
_cell.angle_beta   90.00
_cell.angle_gamma   90.00
#
_symmetry.space_group_name_H-M   'P 1'
#
loop_
_entity.id
_entity.type
_entity.pdbx_description
1 polymer ?
#
loop_
_entity_poly.entity_id
_entity_poly.type
_entity_poly.pdbx_seq_one_letter_code
_entity_poly.pdbx_strand_id
1 'polypeptide(L)'
;MQQWMNTRLAVVTKERLDLTSHQLSMRHMDLVHRNIILMADSSICFLDWAFAGFYPELFEIRYLRDLLPVDPVWFSFLLEQMHLPTPDEEEVLSLLSVPAAVSERYLYVPQILNQPILIELVLTILERRSGLLAS
;
A
#
# COMPACT_ATOMS: atom_id res chain seq x y z
N MET A 1 14.90 -3.37 2.04
CA MET A 1 13.43 -3.39 1.87
C MET A 1 12.88 -4.82 1.75
N GLN A 2 13.20 -5.59 0.70
CA GLN A 2 12.65 -6.94 0.46
C GLN A 2 12.78 -7.90 1.65
N GLN A 3 13.97 -8.01 2.27
CA GLN A 3 14.17 -8.88 3.44
C GLN A 3 13.21 -8.54 4.59
N TRP A 4 13.03 -7.26 4.89
CA TRP A 4 12.12 -6.77 5.93
C TRP A 4 10.65 -7.12 5.63
N MET A 5 10.26 -7.11 4.36
CA MET A 5 8.91 -7.50 3.92
C MET A 5 8.73 -9.00 4.02
N ASN A 6 9.70 -9.78 3.56
CA ASN A 6 9.68 -11.24 3.64
C ASN A 6 9.63 -11.75 5.08
N THR A 7 10.24 -11.06 6.05
CA THR A 7 10.08 -11.36 7.48
C THR A 7 8.62 -11.25 7.94
N ARG A 8 7.85 -10.29 7.41
CA ARG A 8 6.44 -10.09 7.76
C ARG A 8 5.51 -11.02 6.99
N LEU A 9 5.79 -11.24 5.71
CA LEU A 9 5.08 -12.23 4.90
C LEU A 9 5.15 -13.62 5.50
N ALA A 10 6.30 -14.01 6.06
CA ALA A 10 6.50 -15.30 6.70
C ALA A 10 5.56 -15.57 7.90
N VAL A 11 4.89 -14.54 8.44
CA VAL A 11 3.86 -14.69 9.48
C VAL A 11 2.55 -15.24 8.91
N VAL A 12 2.28 -15.03 7.62
CA VAL A 12 0.99 -15.30 6.97
C VAL A 12 1.09 -16.34 5.85
N THR A 13 2.19 -16.36 5.09
CA THR A 13 2.40 -17.25 3.95
C THR A 13 3.84 -17.76 3.87
N LYS A 14 4.04 -18.86 3.14
CA LYS A 14 5.38 -19.39 2.80
C LYS A 14 5.97 -18.74 1.54
N GLU A 15 5.15 -18.02 0.78
CA GLU A 15 5.59 -17.28 -0.41
C GLU A 15 6.55 -16.15 -0.03
N ARG A 16 7.35 -15.73 -1.01
CA ARG A 16 8.36 -14.70 -0.83
C ARG A 16 8.31 -13.70 -1.97
N LEU A 17 8.35 -12.43 -1.60
CA LEU A 17 8.57 -11.35 -2.55
C LEU A 17 9.99 -11.45 -3.10
N ASP A 18 10.08 -11.43 -4.42
CA ASP A 18 11.29 -11.14 -5.16
C ASP A 18 11.13 -9.84 -5.95
N LEU A 19 11.91 -8.83 -5.58
CA LEU A 19 11.90 -7.50 -6.20
C LEU A 19 13.19 -7.26 -7.02
N THR A 20 14.06 -8.26 -7.16
CA THR A 20 15.39 -8.11 -7.76
C THR A 20 15.37 -7.73 -9.23
N SER A 21 14.32 -8.14 -9.96
CA SER A 21 14.09 -7.80 -11.37
C SER A 21 13.49 -6.40 -11.59
N HIS A 22 13.03 -5.73 -10.54
CA HIS A 22 12.30 -4.47 -10.68
C HIS A 22 13.22 -3.27 -10.53
N GLN A 23 13.14 -2.35 -11.49
CA GLN A 23 13.91 -1.10 -11.43
C GLN A 23 13.42 -0.23 -10.27
N LEU A 24 14.37 0.29 -9.49
CA LEU A 24 14.09 1.29 -8.48
C LEU A 24 14.11 2.69 -9.12
N SER A 25 13.03 3.43 -8.97
CA SER A 25 12.95 4.84 -9.36
C SER A 25 12.42 5.68 -8.19
N MET A 26 12.63 7.00 -8.25
CA MET A 26 12.09 7.91 -7.26
C MET A 26 10.55 7.90 -7.36
N ARG A 27 9.87 7.55 -6.27
CA ARG A 27 8.40 7.54 -6.14
C ARG A 27 8.00 8.44 -4.98
N HIS A 28 6.88 9.15 -5.12
CA HIS A 28 6.45 10.11 -4.11
C HIS A 28 5.72 9.43 -2.95
N MET A 29 4.96 8.35 -3.25
CA MET A 29 4.20 7.55 -2.28
C MET A 29 3.11 8.31 -1.49
N ASP A 30 2.77 9.55 -1.87
CA ASP A 30 1.66 10.34 -1.29
C ASP A 30 1.15 11.37 -2.32
N LEU A 31 0.78 10.90 -3.52
CA LEU A 31 0.26 11.73 -4.61
C LEU A 31 -1.22 12.09 -4.42
N VAL A 32 -1.51 12.81 -3.34
CA VAL A 32 -2.84 13.36 -3.04
C VAL A 32 -2.93 14.83 -3.48
N HIS A 33 -4.14 15.33 -3.75
CA HIS A 33 -4.35 16.72 -4.20
C HIS A 33 -3.64 17.78 -3.33
N ARG A 34 -3.67 17.63 -2.00
CA ARG A 34 -3.04 18.61 -1.07
C ARG A 34 -1.51 18.72 -1.25
N ASN A 35 -0.88 17.70 -1.83
CA ASN A 35 0.57 17.63 -2.05
C ASN A 35 0.96 18.07 -3.47
N ILE A 36 0.02 18.61 -4.26
CA ILE A 36 0.23 19.02 -5.65
C ILE A 36 -0.22 20.46 -5.82
N ILE A 37 0.69 21.30 -6.30
CA ILE A 37 0.39 22.69 -6.65
C ILE A 37 0.53 22.87 -8.15
N LEU A 38 -0.54 23.36 -8.79
CA LEU A 38 -0.47 23.90 -10.15
C LEU A 38 -0.04 25.37 -10.06
N MET A 39 1.14 25.67 -10.57
CA MET A 39 1.72 27.01 -10.59
C MET A 39 1.06 27.86 -11.69
N ALA A 40 1.22 29.18 -11.59
CA ALA A 40 0.64 30.14 -12.56
C ALA A 40 1.19 29.96 -14.00
N ASP A 41 2.36 29.36 -14.15
CA ASP A 41 3.00 29.01 -15.43
C ASP A 41 2.60 27.60 -15.92
N SER A 42 1.59 26.98 -15.32
CA SER A 42 1.13 25.61 -15.57
C SER A 42 2.13 24.51 -15.20
N SER A 43 3.25 24.84 -14.53
CA SER A 43 4.13 23.82 -13.96
C SER A 43 3.48 23.16 -12.74
N ILE A 44 3.85 21.90 -12.48
CA ILE A 44 3.36 21.14 -11.33
C ILE A 44 4.48 21.05 -10.30
N CYS A 45 4.18 21.40 -9.05
CA CYS A 45 5.07 21.24 -7.91
C CYS A 45 4.53 20.17 -6.96
N PHE A 46 5.40 19.26 -6.53
CA PHE A 46 5.10 18.24 -5.52
C PHE A 46 5.63 18.66 -4.15
N LEU A 47 4.78 18.53 -3.14
CA LEU A 47 5.05 18.83 -1.75
C LEU A 47 5.04 17.57 -0.90
N ASP A 48 5.59 17.66 0.32
CA ASP A 48 5.58 16.58 1.31
C ASP A 48 6.24 15.27 0.84
N TRP A 49 7.56 15.33 0.72
CA TRP A 49 8.40 14.20 0.30
C TRP A 49 8.70 13.21 1.44
N ALA A 50 8.00 13.28 2.57
CA ALA A 50 8.32 12.49 3.76
C ALA A 50 8.24 10.97 3.54
N PHE A 51 7.37 10.52 2.64
CA PHE A 51 7.21 9.11 2.25
C PHE A 51 7.95 8.73 0.97
N ALA A 52 8.58 9.71 0.31
CA ALA A 52 9.21 9.50 -0.97
C ALA A 52 10.50 8.68 -0.83
N GLY A 53 10.88 7.99 -1.90
CA GLY A 53 12.08 7.16 -1.91
C GLY A 53 12.23 6.36 -3.20
N PHE A 54 13.26 5.51 -3.22
CA PHE A 54 13.53 4.63 -4.36
C PHE A 54 12.77 3.31 -4.20
N TYR A 55 11.70 3.16 -4.96
CA TYR A 55 10.82 2.00 -4.93
C TYR A 55 10.57 1.46 -6.34
N PRO A 56 10.28 0.15 -6.51
CA PRO A 56 9.61 -0.34 -7.70
C PRO A 56 8.29 0.39 -7.93
N GLU A 57 7.90 0.57 -9.20
CA GLU A 57 6.62 1.20 -9.55
C GLU A 57 5.41 0.50 -8.92
N LEU A 58 5.50 -0.82 -8.74
CA LEU A 58 4.47 -1.64 -8.10
C LEU A 58 4.08 -1.14 -6.70
N PHE A 59 4.98 -0.47 -5.98
CA PHE A 59 4.65 0.11 -4.68
C PHE A 59 3.68 1.27 -4.81
N GLU A 60 3.90 2.15 -5.79
CA GLU A 60 3.03 3.29 -6.04
C GLU A 60 1.69 2.81 -6.60
N ILE A 61 1.69 1.86 -7.54
CA ILE A 61 0.47 1.21 -8.05
C ILE A 61 -0.33 0.60 -6.90
N ARG A 62 0.32 -0.17 -6.02
CA ARG A 62 -0.35 -0.79 -4.89
C ARG A 62 -0.99 0.26 -3.97
N TYR A 63 -0.22 1.29 -3.63
CA TYR A 63 -0.67 2.36 -2.75
C TYR A 63 -1.88 3.11 -3.34
N LEU A 64 -1.83 3.46 -4.64
CA LEU A 64 -2.96 4.12 -5.30
C LEU A 64 -4.20 3.22 -5.38
N ARG A 65 -4.02 1.90 -5.62
CA ARG A 65 -5.13 0.93 -5.57
C ARG A 65 -5.80 0.87 -4.20
N ASP A 66 -5.02 0.95 -3.12
CA ASP A 66 -5.55 0.97 -1.75
C ASP A 66 -6.34 2.24 -1.45
N LEU A 67 -6.01 3.35 -2.12
CA LEU A 67 -6.69 4.64 -1.97
C LEU A 67 -7.86 4.84 -2.93
N LEU A 68 -8.08 3.96 -3.92
CA LEU A 68 -9.22 4.04 -4.84
C LEU A 68 -10.57 4.28 -4.14
N PRO A 69 -10.91 3.61 -3.01
CA PRO A 69 -12.18 3.88 -2.32
C PRO A 69 -12.29 5.28 -1.68
N VAL A 70 -11.16 5.98 -1.48
CA VAL A 70 -11.10 7.31 -0.86
C VAL A 70 -11.43 8.40 -1.89
N ASP A 71 -10.82 8.32 -3.07
CA ASP A 71 -11.11 9.22 -4.20
C ASP A 71 -11.00 8.44 -5.53
N PRO A 72 -12.10 7.79 -5.98
CA PRO A 72 -12.07 6.95 -7.16
C PRO A 72 -11.68 7.70 -8.42
N VAL A 73 -12.02 8.99 -8.53
CA VAL A 73 -11.75 9.78 -9.74
C VAL A 73 -10.27 10.10 -9.83
N TRP A 74 -9.69 10.63 -8.75
CA TRP A 74 -8.28 11.03 -8.73
C TRP A 74 -7.34 9.83 -8.86
N PHE A 75 -7.58 8.77 -8.08
CA PHE A 75 -6.67 7.62 -8.08
C PHE A 75 -6.81 6.76 -9.33
N SER A 76 -8.00 6.69 -9.95
CA SER A 76 -8.11 6.07 -11.28
C SER A 76 -7.34 6.86 -12.34
N PHE A 77 -7.45 8.19 -12.33
CA PHE A 77 -6.68 9.05 -13.24
C PHE A 77 -5.17 8.82 -13.12
N LEU A 78 -4.63 8.75 -11.89
CA LEU A 78 -3.21 8.47 -11.68
C LEU A 78 -2.81 7.05 -12.13
N LEU A 79 -3.62 6.05 -11.83
CA LEU A 79 -3.37 4.66 -12.24
C LEU A 79 -3.38 4.50 -13.76
N GLU A 80 -4.22 5.24 -14.48
CA GLU A 80 -4.26 5.26 -15.96
C GLU A 80 -2.95 5.80 -16.58
N GLN A 81 -2.14 6.56 -15.81
CA GLN A 81 -0.84 7.05 -16.28
C GLN A 81 0.31 6.06 -16.01
N MET A 82 0.06 4.96 -15.30
CA MET A 82 1.07 3.97 -14.93
C MET A 82 1.07 2.79 -15.91
N HIS A 83 2.13 1.97 -15.87
CA HIS A 83 2.11 0.72 -16.62
C HIS A 83 0.98 -0.19 -16.11
N LEU A 84 0.39 -0.95 -17.03
CA LEU A 84 -0.56 -2.00 -16.68
C LEU A 84 0.24 -3.22 -16.17
N PRO A 85 0.06 -3.68 -14.92
CA PRO A 85 0.81 -4.80 -14.39
C PRO A 85 0.59 -6.08 -15.21
N THR A 86 1.67 -6.81 -15.45
CA THR A 86 1.64 -8.16 -15.99
C THR A 86 1.07 -9.16 -14.97
N PRO A 87 0.67 -10.37 -15.38
CA PRO A 87 0.19 -11.39 -14.44
C PRO A 87 1.18 -11.71 -13.30
N ASP A 88 2.48 -11.72 -13.58
CA ASP A 88 3.52 -11.96 -12.58
C ASP A 88 3.62 -10.78 -11.60
N GLU A 89 3.49 -9.55 -12.10
CA GLU A 89 3.47 -8.34 -11.25
C GLU A 89 2.19 -8.25 -10.41
N GLU A 90 1.06 -8.76 -10.89
CA GLU A 90 -0.17 -8.88 -10.08
C GLU A 90 0.02 -9.83 -8.89
N GLU A 91 0.76 -10.93 -9.06
CA GLU A 91 1.14 -11.80 -7.94
C GLU A 91 1.97 -11.02 -6.90
N VAL A 92 2.97 -10.26 -7.36
CA VAL A 92 3.78 -9.39 -6.48
C VAL A 92 2.91 -8.34 -5.76
N LEU A 93 2.00 -7.67 -6.46
CA LEU A 93 1.08 -6.66 -5.90
C LEU A 93 0.17 -7.25 -4.82
N SER A 94 -0.26 -8.51 -4.97
CA SER A 94 -1.06 -9.21 -3.96
C SER A 94 -0.27 -9.43 -2.66
N LEU A 95 1.02 -9.75 -2.78
CA LEU A 95 1.91 -9.96 -1.64
C LEU A 95 2.29 -8.64 -0.96
N LEU A 96 2.38 -7.53 -1.70
CA LEU A 96 2.74 -6.22 -1.15
C LEU A 96 1.76 -5.67 -0.09
N SER A 97 0.48 -6.07 -0.10
CA SER A 97 -0.45 -5.69 0.99
C SER A 97 -0.06 -6.24 2.35
N VAL A 98 0.51 -7.43 2.36
CA VAL A 98 0.60 -8.23 3.58
C VAL A 98 1.59 -7.61 4.58
N PRO A 99 2.80 -7.17 4.20
CA PRO A 99 3.72 -6.51 5.13
C PRO A 99 3.14 -5.28 5.81
N ALA A 100 2.33 -4.47 5.11
CA ALA A 100 1.68 -3.30 5.69
C ALA A 100 0.62 -3.71 6.71
N ALA A 101 -0.29 -4.62 6.35
CA ALA A 101 -1.32 -5.14 7.24
C ALA A 101 -0.74 -5.85 8.48
N VAL A 102 0.33 -6.65 8.29
CA VAL A 102 1.07 -7.28 9.40
C VAL A 102 1.72 -6.21 10.27
N SER A 103 2.30 -5.17 9.68
CA SER A 103 2.87 -4.06 10.45
C SER A 103 1.79 -3.35 11.27
N GLU A 104 0.65 -3.00 10.69
CA GLU A 104 -0.45 -2.38 11.44
C GLU A 104 -0.99 -3.28 12.55
N ARG A 105 -1.03 -4.60 12.32
CA ARG A 105 -1.48 -5.58 13.32
C ARG A 105 -0.52 -5.76 14.49
N TYR A 106 0.80 -5.63 14.27
CA TYR A 106 1.83 -5.97 15.26
C TYR A 106 2.72 -4.79 15.69
N LEU A 107 2.65 -3.62 15.03
CA LEU A 107 3.24 -2.37 15.47
C LEU A 107 2.14 -1.47 16.05
N TYR A 108 2.27 -1.22 17.36
CA TYR A 108 1.44 -0.37 18.21
C TYR A 108 0.20 -1.05 18.85
N VAL A 109 0.46 -1.87 19.87
CA VAL A 109 -0.37 -1.86 21.09
C VAL A 109 0.26 -0.83 22.04
N PRO A 110 -0.16 0.46 22.03
CA PRO A 110 0.00 1.26 23.23
C PRO A 110 -0.81 0.55 24.33
N GLN A 111 -0.42 0.71 25.59
CA GLN A 111 -1.03 0.09 26.78
C GLN A 111 -2.53 0.45 27.02
N ILE A 112 -3.28 0.79 25.98
CA ILE A 112 -4.69 1.18 25.95
C ILE A 112 -5.61 0.01 25.55
N LEU A 113 -5.10 -1.11 25.02
CA LEU A 113 -5.91 -2.30 24.71
C LEU A 113 -5.98 -3.32 25.85
N ASN A 114 -6.30 -2.85 27.07
CA ASN A 114 -6.98 -3.69 28.07
C ASN A 114 -8.52 -3.61 27.90
N GLN A 115 -9.01 -3.14 26.73
CA GLN A 115 -10.42 -2.99 26.42
C GLN A 115 -10.82 -4.00 25.31
N PRO A 116 -11.60 -5.05 25.61
CA PRO A 116 -11.96 -6.12 24.68
C PRO A 116 -12.61 -5.67 23.36
N ILE A 117 -13.28 -4.51 23.38
CA ILE A 117 -14.13 -4.01 22.28
C ILE A 117 -13.32 -3.66 21.01
N LEU A 118 -12.07 -3.22 21.15
CA LEU A 118 -11.23 -2.82 20.01
C LEU A 118 -10.61 -4.01 19.26
N ILE A 119 -10.44 -5.15 19.94
CA ILE A 119 -9.95 -6.39 19.32
C ILE A 119 -11.01 -6.94 18.35
N GLU A 120 -12.28 -6.96 18.77
CA GLU A 120 -13.39 -7.41 17.92
C GLU A 120 -13.55 -6.52 16.68
N LEU A 121 -13.38 -5.20 16.80
CA LEU A 121 -13.52 -4.28 15.67
C LEU A 121 -12.48 -4.53 14.59
N VAL A 122 -11.22 -4.78 14.98
CA VAL A 122 -10.12 -5.07 14.05
C VAL A 122 -10.28 -6.45 13.41
N LEU A 123 -10.70 -7.45 14.17
CA LEU A 123 -11.01 -8.78 13.63
C LEU A 123 -12.18 -8.73 12.63
N THR A 124 -13.23 -7.96 12.94
CA THR A 124 -14.40 -7.79 12.06
C THR A 124 -14.02 -7.11 10.74
N ILE A 125 -13.11 -6.12 10.76
CA ILE A 125 -12.65 -5.44 9.54
C ILE A 125 -11.79 -6.38 8.67
N LEU A 126 -10.98 -7.23 9.30
CA LEU A 126 -10.16 -8.22 8.59
C LEU A 126 -11.00 -9.36 8.01
N GLU A 127 -11.98 -9.88 8.76
CA GLU A 127 -12.90 -10.93 8.30
C GLU A 127 -13.78 -10.47 7.14
N ARG A 128 -14.20 -9.19 7.14
CA ARG A 128 -14.91 -8.57 6.02
C ARG A 128 -14.04 -8.37 4.78
N ARG A 129 -12.72 -8.20 4.93
CA ARG A 129 -11.78 -8.04 3.82
C ARG A 129 -11.30 -9.37 3.23
N SER A 130 -11.34 -10.46 3.99
CA SER A 130 -10.92 -11.80 3.54
C SER A 130 -12.04 -12.64 2.91
N GLY A 131 -13.27 -12.13 2.79
CA GLY A 131 -14.38 -12.86 2.13
C GLY A 131 -14.76 -14.20 2.77
N LEU A 132 -14.44 -14.41 4.04
CA LEU A 132 -14.57 -15.71 4.73
C LEU A 132 -15.97 -16.00 5.28
N LEU A 133 -16.99 -15.24 4.88
CA LEU A 133 -18.40 -15.52 5.15
C LEU A 133 -19.19 -15.58 3.84
N ALA A 134 -18.97 -16.65 3.09
CA ALA A 134 -19.93 -17.19 2.14
C ALA A 134 -20.03 -18.71 2.35
N SER A 135 -20.77 -19.08 3.40
CA SER A 135 -21.41 -20.38 3.57
C SER A 135 -22.87 -20.15 3.88
#